data_AF-A0A2W6ASI5-F1
#
_entry.id   AF-A0A2W6ASI5-F1
#
_cell.length_a   1.000
_cell.length_b   1.000
_cell.length_c   1.000
_cell.angle_alpha   90.00
_cell.angle_beta   90.00
_cell.angle_gamma   90.00
#
_symmetry.space_group_name_H-M   'P 1'
#
loop_
_entity.id
_entity.type
_entity.pdbx_description
1 polymer ?
#
loop_
_entity_poly.entity_id
_entity_poly.type
_entity_poly.pdbx_seq_one_letter_code
_entity_poly.pdbx_strand_id
1 'polypeptide(L)'
;MSPGQLERAMGSTQGWVVETLGRGGHTGQGWLLRQYTDRGQTGRMIRWHPGGGHHGPDPYWRVTSGESGKSGRIAAGPNDL
;
A
#
# COMPACT_ATOMS: atom_id res chain seq x y z
N MET A 1 -3.97 -9.90 -7.38
CA MET A 1 -3.93 -10.26 -5.95
C MET A 1 -4.54 -9.10 -5.21
N SER A 2 -5.67 -9.30 -4.55
CA SER A 2 -6.42 -8.20 -3.94
C SER A 2 -5.82 -7.72 -2.62
N PRO A 3 -6.16 -6.50 -2.17
CA PRO A 3 -5.89 -6.04 -0.81
C PRO A 3 -6.30 -7.05 0.26
N GLY A 4 -7.51 -7.60 0.16
CA GLY A 4 -8.00 -8.59 1.13
C GLY A 4 -7.21 -9.91 1.12
N GLN A 5 -6.73 -10.36 -0.04
CA GLN A 5 -5.86 -11.54 -0.11
C GLN A 5 -4.50 -11.28 0.55
N LEU A 6 -3.92 -10.10 0.33
CA LEU A 6 -2.64 -9.73 0.89
C LEU A 6 -2.70 -9.50 2.40
N GLU A 7 -3.79 -8.90 2.87
CA GLU A 7 -4.07 -8.73 4.29
C GLU A 7 -4.19 -10.06 5.02
N ARG A 8 -4.92 -11.04 4.46
CA ARG A 8 -4.98 -12.38 5.05
C ARG A 8 -3.63 -13.07 5.11
N ALA A 9 -2.76 -12.81 4.13
CA ALA A 9 -1.45 -13.43 4.05
C ALA A 9 -0.41 -12.79 5.00
N MET A 10 -0.48 -11.47 5.22
CA MET A 10 0.60 -10.72 5.88
C MET A 10 0.16 -9.72 6.95
N GLY A 11 -1.14 -9.49 7.14
CA GLY A 11 -1.68 -8.45 8.01
C GLY A 11 -1.32 -8.59 9.49
N SER A 12 -0.93 -9.80 9.93
CA SER A 12 -0.47 -10.08 11.30
C SER A 12 1.05 -10.15 11.43
N THR A 13 1.80 -9.70 10.41
CA THR A 13 3.28 -9.75 10.44
C THR A 13 3.79 -8.75 11.47
N GLN A 14 4.57 -9.21 12.46
CA GLN A 14 5.11 -8.34 13.51
C GLN A 14 5.90 -7.16 12.91
N GLY A 15 5.66 -5.97 13.46
CA GLY A 15 6.27 -4.73 12.98
C GLY A 15 5.68 -4.20 11.67
N TRP A 16 4.61 -4.82 11.14
CA TRP A 16 3.85 -4.31 10.01
C TRP A 16 2.40 -4.07 10.42
N VAL A 17 1.85 -2.95 9.95
CA VAL A 17 0.51 -2.48 10.33
C VAL A 17 -0.29 -2.21 9.07
N VAL A 18 -1.52 -2.73 9.05
CA VAL A 18 -2.50 -2.44 8.00
C VAL A 18 -3.14 -1.07 8.27
N GLU A 19 -3.17 -0.22 7.25
CA GLU A 19 -3.82 1.09 7.31
C GLU A 19 -4.56 1.38 5.99
N THR A 20 -5.29 2.49 5.95
CA THR A 20 -5.85 3.08 4.73
C THR A 20 -4.99 4.26 4.26
N LEU A 21 -5.25 4.77 3.06
CA LEU A 21 -4.59 5.99 2.58
C LEU A 21 -4.88 7.17 3.53
N GLY A 22 -3.82 7.83 4.02
CA GLY A 22 -3.96 8.93 4.98
C GLY A 22 -4.05 10.33 4.36
N ARG A 23 -3.92 10.47 3.03
CA ARG A 23 -3.92 11.77 2.32
C ARG A 23 -4.46 11.63 0.89
N GLY A 24 -4.89 12.77 0.32
CA GLY A 24 -5.38 12.89 -1.05
C GLY A 24 -6.87 12.62 -1.21
N GLY A 25 -7.37 12.62 -2.44
CA GLY A 25 -8.80 12.44 -2.75
C GLY A 25 -9.38 11.07 -2.36
N HIS A 26 -8.52 10.10 -2.06
CA HIS A 26 -8.89 8.75 -1.60
C HIS A 26 -8.53 8.50 -0.13
N THR A 27 -8.47 9.56 0.69
CA THR A 27 -8.22 9.41 2.14
C THR A 27 -9.28 8.52 2.78
N GLY A 28 -8.85 7.60 3.64
CA GLY A 28 -9.72 6.58 4.26
C GLY A 28 -10.11 5.43 3.32
N GLN A 29 -9.70 5.49 2.04
CA GLN A 29 -9.87 4.41 1.08
C GLN A 29 -8.52 3.75 0.79
N GLY A 30 -8.54 2.75 -0.09
CA GLY A 30 -7.35 1.99 -0.47
C GLY A 30 -6.79 1.16 0.69
N TRP A 31 -5.57 0.66 0.51
CA TRP A 31 -4.97 -0.25 1.47
C TRP A 31 -3.47 -0.07 1.52
N LEU A 32 -2.87 -0.20 2.71
CA LEU A 32 -1.43 -0.23 2.84
C LEU A 32 -1.00 -1.15 3.99
N LEU A 33 0.17 -1.75 3.83
CA LEU A 33 0.92 -2.43 4.89
C LEU A 33 2.22 -1.67 5.11
N ARG A 34 2.35 -1.04 6.28
CA ARG A 34 3.47 -0.16 6.63
C ARG A 34 4.31 -0.77 7.72
N GLN A 35 5.63 -0.70 7.56
CA GLN A 35 6.53 -1.15 8.60
C GLN A 35 6.79 -0.07 9.65
N TYR A 36 6.74 -0.49 10.90
CA TYR A 36 7.10 0.27 12.09
C TYR A 36 8.21 -0.44 12.87
N THR A 37 8.95 0.36 13.63
CA THR A 37 9.89 -0.08 14.67
C THR A 37 9.63 0.74 15.93
N ASP A 38 10.34 0.45 17.00
CA ASP A 38 10.29 1.25 18.24
C ASP A 38 10.69 2.72 18.02
N ARG A 39 11.36 3.03 16.91
CA ARG A 39 11.74 4.40 16.51
C ARG A 39 10.72 5.07 15.57
N GLY A 40 9.61 4.40 15.26
CA GLY A 40 8.58 4.89 14.35
C GLY A 40 8.62 4.25 12.95
N GLN A 41 8.04 4.97 11.97
CA GLN A 41 7.90 4.49 10.59
C GLN A 41 9.25 4.35 9.89
N THR A 42 9.48 3.22 9.21
CA THR A 42 10.74 2.99 8.47
C THR A 42 10.72 3.51 7.03
N GLY A 43 9.54 3.93 6.55
CA GLY A 43 9.29 4.28 5.15
C GLY A 43 9.07 3.07 4.23
N ARG A 44 9.23 1.83 4.73
CA ARG A 44 8.87 0.62 3.95
C ARG A 44 7.36 0.43 3.93
N MET A 45 6.80 0.23 2.74
CA MET A 45 5.37 -0.04 2.60
C MET A 45 5.03 -0.81 1.32
N ILE A 46 3.94 -1.55 1.38
CA ILE A 46 3.17 -2.00 0.22
C ILE A 46 1.85 -1.23 0.25
N ARG A 47 1.45 -0.66 -0.89
CA ARG A 47 0.24 0.17 -0.98
C ARG A 47 -0.54 -0.17 -2.22
N TRP A 48 -1.82 -0.42 -2.07
CA TRP A 48 -2.79 -0.40 -3.15
C TRP A 48 -3.50 0.95 -3.20
N HIS A 49 -3.66 1.49 -4.40
CA HIS A 49 -4.40 2.72 -4.65
C HIS A 49 -5.53 2.43 -5.65
N PRO A 50 -6.75 2.97 -5.45
CA PRO A 50 -7.90 2.73 -6.33
C PRO A 50 -7.80 3.41 -7.71
N GLY A 51 -6.63 3.92 -8.11
CA GLY A 51 -6.51 4.81 -9.28
C GLY A 51 -7.06 6.22 -9.02
N GLY A 52 -7.15 7.04 -10.06
CA GLY A 52 -7.60 8.43 -10.03
C GLY A 52 -6.49 9.50 -10.06
N GLY A 53 -6.90 10.75 -10.30
CA GLY A 53 -6.02 11.92 -10.33
C GLY A 53 -4.93 11.87 -11.41
N HIS A 54 -3.76 12.46 -11.14
CA HIS A 54 -2.62 12.51 -12.07
C HIS A 54 -1.96 11.14 -12.34
N HIS A 55 -2.45 10.05 -11.75
CA HIS A 55 -1.85 8.72 -11.87
C HIS A 55 -2.63 7.77 -12.79
N GLY A 56 -3.69 8.27 -13.44
CA GLY A 56 -4.57 7.49 -14.30
C GLY A 56 -5.70 6.82 -13.52
N PRO A 57 -6.78 6.41 -14.21
CA PRO A 57 -7.99 5.88 -13.57
C PRO A 57 -7.79 4.50 -12.95
N ASP A 58 -6.77 3.75 -13.39
CA ASP A 58 -6.63 2.35 -13.03
C ASP A 58 -6.00 2.14 -11.64
N PRO A 59 -6.48 1.12 -10.89
CA PRO A 59 -5.88 0.76 -9.62
C PRO A 59 -4.45 0.22 -9.80
N TYR A 60 -3.62 0.47 -8.79
CA TYR A 60 -2.22 0.05 -8.84
C TYR A 60 -1.65 -0.24 -7.46
N TRP A 61 -0.66 -1.14 -7.47
CA TRP A 61 0.21 -1.41 -6.34
C TRP A 61 1.47 -0.55 -6.42
N ARG A 62 1.96 -0.15 -5.25
CA ARG A 62 3.27 0.49 -5.08
C ARG A 62 4.00 -0.17 -3.93
N VAL A 63 5.26 -0.55 -4.18
CA VAL A 63 6.16 -1.07 -3.16
C VAL A 63 7.28 -0.06 -2.94
N THR A 64 7.54 0.28 -1.69
CA THR A 64 8.61 1.23 -1.29
C THR A 64 9.51 0.55 -0.27
N SER A 65 10.82 0.59 -0.50
CA SER A 65 11.82 -0.10 0.33
C SER A 65 12.48 0.76 1.42
N GLY A 66 12.02 2.00 1.65
CA GLY A 66 12.52 2.92 2.68
C GLY A 66 13.26 4.14 2.12
N GLU A 67 13.99 4.86 2.98
CA GLU A 67 14.78 6.05 2.60
C GLU A 67 15.74 5.71 1.46
N SER A 68 15.60 6.42 0.34
CA SER A 68 16.29 6.27 -0.97
C SER A 68 15.86 5.12 -1.89
N GLY A 69 14.84 4.33 -1.55
CA GLY A 69 14.37 3.21 -2.38
C GLY A 69 13.57 3.60 -3.63
N LYS A 70 13.93 3.05 -4.79
CA LYS A 70 13.09 3.10 -6.01
C LYS A 70 11.71 2.52 -5.69
N SER A 71 10.66 3.28 -5.94
CA SER A 71 9.30 2.77 -5.81
C SER A 71 8.82 2.22 -7.14
N GLY A 72 8.61 0.91 -7.22
CA GLY A 72 7.98 0.28 -8.37
C GLY A 72 6.46 0.45 -8.32
N ARG A 73 5.84 0.68 -9.49
CA ARG A 73 4.39 0.54 -9.68
C ARG A 73 4.12 -0.78 -10.39
N ILE A 74 3.11 -1.50 -9.91
CA ILE A 74 2.64 -2.74 -10.52
C ILE A 74 1.15 -2.55 -10.76
N ALA A 75 0.67 -2.79 -11.98
CA ALA A 75 -0.76 -2.72 -12.27
C ALA A 75 -1.53 -3.67 -11.34
N ALA A 76 -2.67 -3.22 -10.81
CA ALA A 76 -3.56 -4.11 -10.09
C ALA A 76 -4.19 -5.11 -11.07
N GLY A 77 -4.39 -6.35 -10.61
CA GLY A 77 -5.04 -7.39 -11.38
C GLY A 77 -6.57 -7.23 -11.39
N PRO A 78 -7.28 -7.93 -12.30
CA PRO A 78 -8.73 -7.83 -12.44
C PRO A 78 -9.53 -8.30 -11.22
N ASN A 79 -8.89 -8.99 -10.27
CA ASN A 79 -9.52 -9.52 -9.06
C ASN A 79 -9.15 -8.72 -7.80
N ASP A 80 -8.73 -7.47 -7.95
CA ASP A 80 -8.19 -6.65 -6.83
C ASP A 80 -9.25 -5.77 -6.13
N LEU A 81 -10.53 -6.07 -6.36
CA LEU A 81 -11.70 -5.44 -5.72
C LEU A 81 -12.12 -6.15 -4.43
#